data_AF-A0A2V6I1G4-F1
#
_entry.id   AF-A0A2V6I1G4-F1
#
_cell.length_a   1.000
_cell.length_b   1.000
_cell.length_c   1.000
_cell.angle_alpha   90.00
_cell.angle_beta   90.00
_cell.angle_gamma   90.00
#
_symmetry.space_group_name_H-M   'P 1'
#
loop_
_entity.id
_entity.type
_entity.pdbx_description
1 polymer ?
#
loop_
_entity_poly.entity_id
_entity_poly.type
_entity_poly.pdbx_seq_one_letter_code
_entity_poly.pdbx_strand_id
1 'polypeptide(L)'
;MKPFVPHWENLANEFLQPMLHLPRHPLILAHFGILGLCPTTLLAKFLFKNEPARALFAGIAAHSFLPLEAPVSSAFGLVLGLAGHVVGWPIPRGGSQQITNALAAYLRQIGGKIETEHRVDDLNE
;
A
#
# COMPACT_ATOMS: atom_id res chain seq x y z
N MET A 1 -2.42 11.05 10.33
CA MET A 1 -2.60 11.09 8.86
C MET A 1 -2.82 12.48 8.28
N LYS A 2 -3.39 13.47 9.02
CA LYS A 2 -3.73 14.81 8.51
C LYS A 2 -2.67 15.50 7.60
N PRO A 3 -1.35 15.45 7.89
CA PRO A 3 -0.36 16.12 7.03
C PRO A 3 -0.24 15.51 5.62
N PHE A 4 -0.61 14.24 5.44
CA PHE A 4 -0.44 13.51 4.19
C PHE A 4 -1.72 13.39 3.36
N VAL A 5 -2.90 13.49 3.99
CA VAL A 5 -4.21 13.34 3.32
C VAL A 5 -4.38 14.29 2.12
N PRO A 6 -4.06 15.60 2.23
CA PRO A 6 -4.17 16.53 1.09
C PRO A 6 -3.20 16.23 -0.07
N HIS A 7 -2.20 15.37 0.15
CA HIS A 7 -1.12 15.08 -0.79
C HIS A 7 -1.11 13.61 -1.23
N TRP A 8 -2.21 12.89 -1.02
CA TRP A 8 -2.29 11.46 -1.30
C TRP A 8 -1.95 11.11 -2.75
N GLU A 9 -2.52 11.81 -3.73
CA GLU A 9 -2.28 11.51 -5.15
C GLU A 9 -0.78 11.65 -5.49
N ASN A 10 -0.13 12.69 -4.97
CA ASN A 10 1.29 12.91 -5.17
C ASN A 10 2.12 11.77 -4.55
N LEU A 11 1.82 11.39 -3.31
CA LEU A 11 2.51 10.30 -2.61
C LEU A 11 2.26 8.93 -3.27
N ALA A 12 1.02 8.63 -3.66
CA ALA A 12 0.66 7.37 -4.31
C ALA A 12 1.39 7.22 -5.65
N ASN A 13 1.48 8.31 -6.43
CA ASN A 13 2.26 8.30 -7.67
C ASN A 13 3.76 8.06 -7.41
N GLU A 14 4.31 8.64 -6.34
CA GLU A 14 5.72 8.43 -5.95
C GLU A 14 5.99 6.97 -5.53
N PHE A 15 5.02 6.29 -4.92
CA PHE A 15 5.16 4.89 -4.47
C PHE A 15 4.89 3.85 -5.57
N LEU A 16 4.00 4.16 -6.51
CA LEU A 16 3.58 3.22 -7.56
C LEU A 16 4.42 3.32 -8.84
N GLN A 17 5.28 4.34 -8.95
CA GLN A 17 6.23 4.46 -10.06
C GLN A 17 7.50 3.62 -9.83
N PRO A 18 8.35 3.40 -10.87
CA PRO A 18 9.59 2.65 -10.72
C PRO A 18 10.48 3.17 -9.59
N MET A 19 11.11 2.29 -8.80
CA MET A 19 11.86 2.69 -7.59
C MET A 19 13.01 3.67 -7.85
N LEU A 20 13.67 3.58 -9.01
CA LEU A 20 14.73 4.50 -9.43
C LEU A 20 14.11 5.64 -10.24
N HIS A 21 13.77 6.74 -9.58
CA HIS A 21 13.26 7.95 -10.21
C HIS A 21 13.71 9.21 -9.47
N LEU A 22 13.63 10.37 -10.13
CA LEU A 22 13.83 11.66 -9.50
C LEU A 22 12.50 12.10 -8.84
N PRO A 23 12.46 12.31 -7.50
CA PRO A 23 11.23 12.66 -6.81
C PRO A 23 10.69 14.01 -7.28
N ARG A 24 9.42 14.05 -7.66
CA ARG A 24 8.72 15.31 -7.99
C ARG A 24 8.32 16.07 -6.74
N HIS A 25 8.13 15.36 -5.62
CA HIS A 25 7.70 15.92 -4.34
C HIS A 25 8.69 15.58 -3.20
N PRO A 26 9.95 16.06 -3.26
CA PRO A 26 11.01 15.65 -2.33
C PRO A 26 10.74 16.01 -0.87
N LEU A 27 10.09 17.15 -0.59
CA LEU A 27 9.79 17.57 0.78
C LEU A 27 8.77 16.66 1.47
N ILE A 28 7.70 16.32 0.76
CA ILE A 28 6.64 15.44 1.28
C ILE A 28 7.17 14.01 1.41
N LEU A 29 7.98 13.56 0.43
CA LEU A 29 8.62 12.25 0.47
C LEU A 29 9.64 12.14 1.60
N ALA A 30 10.41 13.20 1.88
CA ALA A 30 11.32 13.24 3.03
C ALA A 30 10.55 13.20 4.36
N HIS A 31 9.45 13.96 4.48
CA HIS A 31 8.60 13.92 5.67
C HIS A 31 7.99 12.53 5.90
N PHE A 32 7.53 11.89 4.82
CA PHE A 32 7.09 10.49 4.88
C PHE A 32 8.23 9.56 5.27
N GLY A 33 9.39 9.68 4.63
CA GLY A 33 10.56 8.82 4.84
C GLY A 33 11.07 8.85 6.29
N ILE A 34 11.12 10.04 6.91
CA ILE A 34 11.52 10.18 8.32
C ILE A 34 10.64 9.32 9.23
N LEU A 35 9.32 9.32 9.00
CA LEU A 35 8.39 8.52 9.80
C LEU A 35 8.39 7.05 9.36
N GLY A 36 8.46 6.79 8.06
CA GLY A 36 8.39 5.45 7.48
C GLY A 36 9.59 4.58 7.82
N LEU A 37 10.78 5.16 7.91
CA LEU A 37 12.02 4.45 8.28
C LEU A 37 12.01 3.95 9.73
N CYS A 38 11.24 4.59 10.62
CA CYS A 38 11.15 4.19 12.02
C CYS A 38 10.49 2.80 12.17
N PRO A 39 10.92 2.00 13.15
CA PRO A 39 10.17 0.83 13.59
C PRO A 39 8.74 1.18 14.02
N THR A 40 7.79 0.29 13.71
CA THR A 40 6.37 0.45 14.06
C THR A 40 6.19 0.57 15.56
N THR A 41 6.90 -0.24 16.34
CA THR A 41 6.81 -0.22 17.81
C THR A 41 7.22 1.12 18.40
N LEU A 42 8.22 1.80 17.82
CA LEU A 42 8.68 3.12 18.23
C LEU A 42 7.71 4.20 17.78
N LEU A 43 7.33 4.20 16.50
CA LEU A 43 6.47 5.24 15.94
C LEU A 43 5.07 5.22 16.57
N ALA A 44 4.50 4.03 16.80
CA ALA A 44 3.20 3.88 17.45
C ALA A 44 3.19 4.48 18.86
N LYS A 45 4.25 4.22 19.65
CA LYS A 45 4.40 4.77 21.01
C LYS A 45 4.52 6.28 21.00
N PHE A 46 5.24 6.84 20.02
CA PHE A 46 5.45 8.27 19.89
C PHE A 46 4.19 9.03 19.43
N LEU A 47 3.46 8.50 18.45
CA LEU A 47 2.32 9.20 17.85
C LEU A 47 1.00 9.02 18.62
N PHE A 48 0.82 7.89 19.31
CA PHE A 48 -0.46 7.56 19.93
C PHE A 48 -0.33 7.42 21.45
N LYS A 49 -1.28 8.01 22.18
CA LYS A 49 -1.35 7.92 23.65
C LYS A 49 -2.06 6.66 24.14
N ASN A 50 -3.08 6.21 23.41
CA ASN A 50 -3.97 5.14 23.84
C ASN A 50 -3.58 3.81 23.20
N GLU A 51 -3.71 2.72 23.98
CA GLU A 51 -3.40 1.36 23.53
C GLU A 51 -4.18 0.94 22.27
N PRO A 52 -5.50 1.19 22.14
CA PRO A 52 -6.24 0.76 20.94
C PRO A 52 -5.74 1.40 19.64
N ALA A 53 -5.30 2.66 19.69
CA ALA A 53 -4.74 3.33 18.52
C ALA A 53 -3.37 2.77 18.12
N ARG A 54 -2.54 2.40 19.11
CA ARG A 54 -1.27 1.71 18.88
C ARG A 54 -1.48 0.33 18.28
N ALA A 55 -2.43 -0.44 18.83
CA ALA A 55 -2.78 -1.78 18.35
C ALA A 55 -3.32 -1.74 16.91
N LEU A 56 -4.21 -0.80 16.61
CA LEU A 56 -4.71 -0.59 15.24
C LEU A 56 -3.55 -0.29 14.27
N PHE A 57 -2.69 0.66 14.60
CA PHE A 57 -1.55 1.01 13.74
C PHE A 57 -0.58 -0.17 13.54
N ALA A 58 -0.28 -0.91 14.61
CA ALA A 58 0.55 -2.11 14.55
C ALA A 58 -0.07 -3.20 13.66
N GLY A 59 -1.38 -3.43 13.75
CA GLY A 59 -2.10 -4.38 12.90
C GLY A 59 -2.05 -4.00 11.42
N ILE A 60 -2.18 -2.70 11.11
CA ILE A 60 -2.02 -2.22 9.73
C ILE A 60 -0.57 -2.44 9.25
N ALA A 61 0.43 -2.07 10.05
CA ALA A 61 1.84 -2.23 9.69
C ALA A 61 2.29 -3.68 9.52
N ALA A 62 1.63 -4.64 10.18
CA ALA A 62 1.91 -6.07 10.05
C ALA A 62 1.73 -6.60 8.61
N HIS A 63 1.00 -5.88 7.74
CA HIS A 63 0.89 -6.21 6.31
C HIS A 63 2.22 -6.05 5.54
N SER A 64 3.24 -5.46 6.16
CA SER A 64 4.61 -5.48 5.65
C SER A 64 5.26 -6.87 5.66
N PHE A 65 4.73 -7.81 6.45
CA PHE A 65 5.37 -9.10 6.77
C PHE A 65 6.76 -8.99 7.42
N LEU A 66 7.13 -7.79 7.90
CA LEU A 66 8.34 -7.57 8.68
C LEU A 66 8.04 -7.65 10.17
N PRO A 67 9.04 -7.97 11.02
CA PRO A 67 8.94 -7.70 12.45
C PRO A 67 8.57 -6.23 12.71
N LEU A 68 7.75 -5.95 13.71
CA LEU A 68 7.28 -4.59 14.00
C LEU A 68 8.41 -3.67 14.51
N GLU A 69 9.51 -4.26 14.96
CA GLU A 69 10.73 -3.61 15.41
C GLU A 69 11.71 -3.34 14.26
N ALA A 70 11.48 -3.93 13.08
CA ALA A 70 12.34 -3.73 11.94
C ALA A 70 12.23 -2.28 11.42
N PRO A 71 13.34 -1.68 10.95
CA PRO A 71 13.29 -0.46 10.17
C PRO A 71 12.32 -0.60 9.00
N VAL A 72 11.73 0.51 8.56
CA VAL A 72 10.79 0.56 7.42
C VAL A 72 9.40 -0.05 7.70
N SER A 73 9.22 -0.85 8.76
CA SER A 73 7.92 -1.48 9.07
C SER A 73 6.77 -0.47 9.18
N SER A 74 7.03 0.74 9.71
CA SER A 74 6.02 1.80 9.82
C SER A 74 5.53 2.32 8.47
N ALA A 75 6.35 2.24 7.41
CA ALA A 75 6.00 2.78 6.09
C ALA A 75 4.68 2.17 5.57
N PHE A 76 4.49 0.87 5.76
CA PHE A 76 3.26 0.17 5.37
C PHE A 76 2.06 0.59 6.21
N GLY A 77 2.26 0.76 7.53
CA GLY A 77 1.26 1.33 8.43
C GLY A 77 0.80 2.72 8.00
N LEU A 78 1.74 3.56 7.56
CA LEU A 78 1.45 4.90 7.05
C LEU A 78 0.73 4.86 5.71
N VAL A 79 1.19 4.09 4.72
CA VAL A 79 0.57 4.02 3.39
C VAL A 79 -0.85 3.47 3.45
N LEU A 80 -1.04 2.30 4.08
CA LEU A 80 -2.36 1.65 4.16
C LEU A 80 -3.33 2.43 5.06
N GLY A 81 -2.82 2.99 6.15
CA GLY A 81 -3.61 3.85 7.02
C GLY A 81 -4.00 5.15 6.31
N LEU A 82 -3.12 5.75 5.53
CA LEU A 82 -3.40 6.94 4.73
C LEU A 82 -4.46 6.66 3.65
N ALA A 83 -4.31 5.57 2.89
CA ALA A 83 -5.31 5.14 1.92
C ALA A 83 -6.70 5.01 2.56
N GLY A 84 -6.77 4.43 3.77
CA GLY A 84 -8.02 4.35 4.54
C GLY A 84 -8.61 5.70 4.92
N HIS A 85 -7.78 6.68 5.28
CA HIS A 85 -8.27 8.01 5.65
C HIS A 85 -8.67 8.88 4.45
N VAL A 86 -8.13 8.60 3.26
CA VAL A 86 -8.44 9.37 2.04
C VAL A 86 -9.75 8.87 1.40
N VAL A 87 -9.92 7.55 1.29
CA VAL A 87 -11.05 6.96 0.55
C VAL A 87 -11.98 6.09 1.39
N GLY A 88 -11.70 5.91 2.69
CA GLY A 88 -12.58 5.18 3.61
C GLY A 88 -12.53 3.65 3.49
N TRP A 89 -11.40 3.08 3.01
CA TRP A 89 -11.24 1.64 2.75
C TRP A 89 -12.41 1.04 1.95
N PRO A 90 -12.56 1.42 0.67
CA PRO A 90 -13.64 0.94 -0.16
C PRO A 90 -13.54 -0.58 -0.37
N ILE A 91 -14.69 -1.25 -0.32
CA ILE A 91 -14.82 -2.67 -0.66
C ILE A 91 -15.51 -2.77 -2.02
N PRO A 92 -14.99 -3.58 -2.96
CA PRO A 92 -15.64 -3.79 -4.25
C PRO A 92 -17.05 -4.36 -4.04
N ARG A 93 -18.05 -3.72 -4.65
CA ARG A 93 -19.43 -4.22 -4.68
C ARG A 93 -19.43 -5.62 -5.30
N GLY A 94 -19.96 -6.62 -4.62
CA GLY A 94 -19.95 -8.01 -5.10
C GLY A 94 -18.68 -8.80 -4.78
N GLY A 95 -17.77 -8.24 -3.98
CA GLY A 95 -16.59 -8.95 -3.45
C GLY A 95 -15.35 -8.87 -4.34
N SER A 96 -14.26 -9.48 -3.87
CA SER A 96 -12.93 -9.43 -4.50
C SER A 96 -12.91 -9.93 -5.94
N GLN A 97 -13.76 -10.90 -6.27
CA GLN A 97 -13.90 -11.45 -7.63
C GLN A 97 -14.18 -10.37 -8.69
N GLN A 98 -14.84 -9.27 -8.32
CA GLN A 98 -15.14 -8.19 -9.27
C GLN A 98 -13.88 -7.45 -9.74
N ILE A 99 -12.83 -7.41 -8.91
CA ILE A 99 -11.54 -6.86 -9.34
C ILE A 99 -10.95 -7.73 -10.44
N THR A 100 -10.91 -9.04 -10.23
CA THR A 100 -10.43 -10.01 -11.23
C THR A 100 -11.25 -9.95 -12.52
N ASN A 101 -12.57 -9.88 -12.41
CA ASN A 101 -13.46 -9.78 -13.58
C ASN A 101 -13.21 -8.51 -14.39
N ALA A 102 -13.05 -7.36 -13.72
CA ALA A 102 -12.78 -6.08 -14.37
C ALA A 102 -11.42 -6.10 -15.11
N LEU A 103 -10.38 -6.63 -14.47
CA LEU A 103 -9.05 -6.78 -15.08
C LEU A 103 -9.08 -7.75 -16.27
N ALA A 104 -9.75 -8.89 -16.14
CA ALA A 104 -9.90 -9.87 -17.22
C ALA A 104 -10.67 -9.30 -18.42
N ALA A 105 -11.73 -8.51 -18.17
CA ALA A 105 -12.47 -7.83 -19.22
C ALA A 105 -11.61 -6.79 -19.94
N TYR A 106 -10.86 -5.97 -19.19
CA TYR A 106 -9.95 -4.97 -19.76
C TYR A 106 -8.85 -5.62 -20.59
N LEU A 107 -8.24 -6.71 -20.12
CA LEU A 107 -7.24 -7.47 -20.86
C LEU A 107 -7.79 -7.97 -22.21
N ARG A 108 -9.01 -8.54 -22.21
CA ARG A 108 -9.68 -8.98 -23.45
C ARG A 108 -9.99 -7.82 -24.38
N GLN A 109 -10.38 -6.66 -23.84
CA GLN A 109 -10.64 -5.44 -24.62
C GLN A 109 -9.40 -4.95 -25.38
N ILE A 110 -8.21 -5.09 -24.78
CA ILE A 110 -6.93 -4.74 -25.42
C ILE A 110 -6.34 -5.89 -26.25
N GLY A 111 -7.12 -6.93 -26.54
CA GLY A 111 -6.74 -8.06 -27.40
C GLY A 111 -5.99 -9.20 -26.71
N GLY A 112 -5.83 -9.15 -25.38
CA GLY A 112 -5.23 -10.22 -24.61
C GLY A 112 -6.12 -11.46 -24.52
N LYS A 113 -5.49 -12.63 -24.32
CA LYS A 113 -6.15 -13.92 -24.15
C LYS A 113 -5.93 -14.44 -22.73
N ILE A 114 -6.92 -15.18 -22.22
CA ILE A 114 -6.85 -15.84 -20.92
C ILE A 114 -7.17 -17.30 -21.17
N GLU A 115 -6.20 -18.16 -20.87
CA GLU A 115 -6.36 -19.61 -20.92
C GLU A 115 -6.50 -20.11 -19.48
N THR A 116 -7.55 -20.87 -19.24
CA THR A 116 -7.87 -21.49 -17.94
C THR A 116 -7.86 -23.00 -18.10
N GLU A 117 -7.74 -23.74 -17.00
CA GLU A 117 -7.58 -25.21 -17.04
C GLU A 117 -6.38 -25.67 -17.88
N HIS A 118 -5.39 -24.80 -18.06
CA HIS A 118 -4.17 -25.08 -18.79
C HIS A 118 -2.98 -25.00 -17.84
N ARG A 119 -2.37 -26.16 -17.57
CA ARG A 119 -1.14 -26.26 -16.79
C ARG A 119 0.04 -26.16 -17.74
N VAL A 120 0.94 -25.23 -17.45
CA VAL A 120 2.22 -25.07 -18.16
C VAL A 120 3.22 -26.06 -17.54
N ASP A 121 3.77 -26.96 -18.36
CA ASP A 121 4.73 -28.00 -18.01
C ASP A 121 6.16 -27.73 -18.57
N ASP A 122 6.32 -26.87 -19.57
CA ASP A 122 7.58 -26.45 -20.20
C ASP A 122 7.56 -24.94 -20.57
N LEU A 123 8.72 -24.32 -20.80
CA LEU A 123 8.80 -22.89 -21.18
C LEU A 123 8.80 -22.66 -22.70
N ASN A 124 8.98 -23.72 -23.49
CA ASN A 124 9.05 -23.66 -24.94
C ASN A 124 7.69 -23.90 -25.63
N GLU A 125 6.65 -24.18 -24.84
CA GLU A 125 5.26 -24.19 -25.29
C GLU A 125 4.68 -22.79 -25.49
#